data_AF-A0A1H0E1V5-F1
#
_entry.id   AF-A0A1H0E1V5-F1
#
_cell.length_a   1.000
_cell.length_b   1.000
_cell.length_c   1.000
_cell.angle_alpha   90.00
_cell.angle_beta   90.00
_cell.angle_gamma   90.00
#
_symmetry.space_group_name_H-M   'P 1'
#
loop_
_entity.id
_entity.type
_entity.pdbx_description
1 polymer ?
#
loop_
_entity_poly.entity_id
_entity_poly.type
_entity_poly.pdbx_seq_one_letter_code
_entity_poly.pdbx_strand_id
1 'polypeptide(L)'
;MMKYGDEHVEHRFTLSFTESEIRGQWRDIFLGIHKEAGEEFPEDLIDPSILVICNLEGEIVQIVLHDEGCDCEFQFTFSEKAQIENYVQQHVNV
;
A
#
# COMPACT_ATOMS: atom_id res chain seq x y z
N MET A 1 -6.82 7.90 -0.75
CA MET A 1 -7.44 6.72 -0.11
C MET A 1 -8.89 7.08 0.15
N MET A 2 -9.84 6.19 -0.14
CA MET A 2 -11.26 6.53 -0.08
C MET A 2 -12.12 5.33 0.31
N LYS A 3 -13.26 5.60 0.96
CA LYS A 3 -14.33 4.62 1.12
C LYS A 3 -15.16 4.52 -0.15
N TYR A 4 -15.82 3.39 -0.36
CA TYR A 4 -16.67 3.19 -1.52
C TYR A 4 -17.89 4.13 -1.48
N GLY A 5 -17.94 5.10 -2.41
CA GLY A 5 -19.03 6.07 -2.53
C GLY A 5 -18.70 7.49 -2.07
N ASP A 6 -17.50 7.72 -1.54
CA ASP A 6 -17.01 9.05 -1.15
C ASP A 6 -16.30 9.77 -2.30
N GLU A 7 -16.14 11.10 -2.16
CA GLU A 7 -15.30 11.89 -3.08
C GLU A 7 -13.86 11.37 -3.06
N HIS A 8 -13.25 11.31 -4.25
CA HIS A 8 -11.86 10.88 -4.38
C HIS A 8 -10.93 11.91 -3.74
N VAL A 9 -10.47 11.62 -2.52
CA VAL A 9 -9.40 12.39 -1.86
C VAL A 9 -8.08 11.65 -2.07
N GLU A 10 -7.15 12.29 -2.75
CA GLU A 10 -5.78 11.84 -2.87
C GLU A 10 -4.99 12.32 -1.65
N HIS A 11 -4.31 11.42 -0.96
CA HIS A 11 -3.44 11.76 0.15
C HIS A 11 -1.98 11.67 -0.26
N ARG A 12 -1.16 12.58 0.25
CA ARG A 12 0.29 12.53 0.02
C ARG A 12 0.97 11.77 1.16
N PHE A 13 1.78 10.80 0.79
CA PHE A 13 2.49 9.95 1.73
C PHE A 13 3.82 9.48 1.17
N THR A 14 4.66 8.99 2.06
CA THR A 14 5.92 8.31 1.75
C THR A 14 5.84 6.85 2.17
N LEU A 15 6.70 6.03 1.54
CA LEU A 15 6.71 4.58 1.73
C LEU A 15 8.05 4.13 2.31
N SER A 16 8.00 3.10 3.14
CA SER A 16 9.19 2.41 3.65
C SER A 16 9.03 0.90 3.51
N PHE A 17 10.02 0.23 2.96
CA PHE A 17 10.09 -1.23 3.00
C PHE A 17 10.21 -1.74 4.45
N THR A 18 9.35 -2.67 4.82
CA THR A 18 9.39 -3.32 6.14
C THR A 18 9.99 -4.72 6.01
N GLU A 19 9.33 -5.61 5.28
CA GLU A 19 9.80 -6.98 5.06
C GLU A 19 9.18 -7.60 3.81
N SER A 20 9.67 -8.79 3.43
CA SER A 20 9.05 -9.62 2.41
C SER A 20 9.13 -11.10 2.74
N GLU A 21 8.10 -11.85 2.37
CA GLU A 21 7.98 -13.29 2.59
C GLU A 21 7.61 -14.01 1.28
N ILE A 22 8.20 -15.17 1.04
CA ILE A 22 7.80 -16.06 -0.06
C ILE A 22 6.78 -17.07 0.47
N ARG A 23 5.60 -17.08 -0.14
CA ARG A 23 4.48 -17.97 0.19
C ARG A 23 4.04 -18.74 -1.06
N GLY A 24 4.69 -19.87 -1.30
CA GLY A 24 4.43 -20.71 -2.47
C GLY A 24 4.81 -20.01 -3.78
N GLN A 25 3.82 -19.71 -4.62
CA GLN A 25 4.02 -18.99 -5.89
C GLN A 25 3.98 -17.47 -5.75
N TRP A 26 3.74 -16.97 -4.53
CA TRP A 26 3.58 -15.56 -4.24
C TRP A 26 4.74 -15.03 -3.39
N ARG A 27 5.02 -13.74 -3.54
CA ARG A 27 5.85 -12.96 -2.64
C ARG A 27 5.01 -11.84 -2.06
N ASP A 28 4.86 -11.87 -0.75
CA ASP A 28 4.17 -10.85 0.02
C ASP A 28 5.23 -9.81 0.44
N ILE A 29 4.99 -8.53 0.14
CA ILE A 29 5.88 -7.40 0.44
C ILE A 29 5.11 -6.45 1.35
N PHE A 30 5.63 -6.21 2.54
CA PHE A 30 5.03 -5.32 3.53
C PHE A 30 5.71 -3.97 3.50
N LEU A 31 4.91 -2.91 3.34
CA LEU A 31 5.36 -1.52 3.33
C LEU A 31 4.69 -0.74 4.46
N GLY A 32 5.48 0.10 5.13
CA GLY A 32 4.97 1.18 5.97
C GLY A 32 4.54 2.37 5.11
N ILE A 33 3.48 3.05 5.52
CA ILE A 33 2.96 4.27 4.90
C ILE A 33 3.02 5.41 5.92
N HIS A 34 3.61 6.54 5.52
CA HIS A 34 3.83 7.68 6.41
C HIS A 34 3.25 8.93 5.76
N LYS A 35 2.28 9.56 6.42
CA LYS A 35 1.70 10.83 5.95
C LYS A 35 2.77 11.91 5.80
N GLU A 36 2.69 12.71 4.73
CA GLU A 36 3.56 13.87 4.57
C GLU A 36 3.21 14.97 5.60
N ALA A 37 4.14 15.91 5.79
CA ALA A 37 3.91 17.05 6.66
C ALA A 37 2.70 17.88 6.15
N GLY A 38 1.71 18.07 7.03
CA GLY A 38 0.48 18.81 6.72
C GLY A 38 -0.59 17.99 6.00
N GLU A 39 -0.41 16.68 5.80
CA GLU A 39 -1.46 15.78 5.35
C GLU A 39 -2.12 15.07 6.52
N GLU A 40 -3.41 14.77 6.34
CA GLU A 40 -4.18 13.95 7.25
C GLU A 40 -4.79 12.79 6.46
N PHE A 41 -4.64 11.59 7.01
CA PHE A 41 -5.38 10.42 6.54
C PHE A 41 -6.80 10.45 7.12
N PRO A 42 -7.72 9.64 6.58
CA PRO A 42 -9.05 9.48 7.16
C PRO A 42 -8.96 9.16 8.66
N GLU A 43 -9.82 9.77 9.47
CA GLU A 43 -9.76 9.62 10.94
C GLU A 43 -9.95 8.17 11.42
N ASP A 44 -10.66 7.36 10.63
CA ASP A 44 -10.87 5.93 10.91
C ASP A 44 -9.65 5.06 10.52
N LEU A 45 -8.58 5.63 9.99
CA LEU A 45 -7.36 4.91 9.59
C LEU A 45 -6.28 5.12 10.66
N ILE A 46 -6.13 4.14 11.56
CA ILE A 46 -5.40 4.28 12.82
C ILE A 46 -3.92 3.93 12.68
N ASP A 47 -3.62 2.76 12.11
CA ASP A 47 -2.27 2.25 11.91
C ASP A 47 -2.15 1.61 10.51
N PRO A 48 -2.06 2.46 9.47
CA PRO A 48 -2.08 1.97 8.10
C PRO A 48 -0.77 1.31 7.69
N SER A 49 -0.89 0.26 6.89
CA SER A 49 0.23 -0.41 6.21
C SER A 49 -0.21 -0.97 4.87
N ILE A 50 0.74 -1.42 4.04
CA ILE A 50 0.45 -1.90 2.70
C ILE A 50 1.00 -3.31 2.53
N LEU A 51 0.16 -4.20 2.05
CA LEU A 51 0.57 -5.51 1.55
C LEU A 51 0.53 -5.47 0.03
N VAL A 52 1.70 -5.67 -0.59
CA VAL A 52 1.83 -5.87 -2.03
C VAL A 52 2.11 -7.34 -2.29
N ILE A 53 1.29 -7.97 -3.11
CA ILE A 53 1.42 -9.39 -3.48
C ILE A 53 1.94 -9.43 -4.91
N CYS A 54 3.11 -10.04 -5.10
CA CYS A 54 3.72 -10.28 -6.40
C CYS A 54 3.79 -11.78 -6.71
N ASN A 55 3.90 -12.14 -7.98
CA ASN A 55 4.42 -13.46 -8.36
C ASN A 55 5.95 -13.52 -8.17
N LEU A 56 6.53 -14.70 -8.37
CA LEU A 56 7.99 -14.88 -8.26
C LEU A 56 8.80 -14.18 -9.36
N GLU A 57 8.15 -13.70 -10.42
CA GLU A 57 8.75 -12.92 -11.51
C GLU A 57 8.71 -11.41 -11.23
N GLY A 58 8.13 -10.99 -10.11
CA GLY A 58 8.02 -9.59 -9.70
C GLY A 58 6.81 -8.85 -10.24
N GLU A 59 5.90 -9.53 -10.95
CA GLU A 59 4.65 -8.94 -11.41
C GLU A 59 3.70 -8.76 -10.22
N ILE A 60 3.25 -7.52 -10.00
CA ILE A 60 2.28 -7.17 -8.95
C ILE A 60 0.91 -7.75 -9.33
N VAL A 61 0.37 -8.59 -8.45
CA VAL A 61 -0.94 -9.20 -8.58
C VAL A 61 -1.99 -8.39 -7.83
N GLN A 62 -1.63 -7.87 -6.65
CA GLN A 62 -2.55 -7.15 -5.79
C GLN A 62 -1.81 -6.16 -4.88
N ILE A 63 -2.48 -5.05 -4.59
CA ILE A 63 -2.08 -4.07 -3.57
C ILE A 63 -3.26 -3.93 -2.60
N VAL A 64 -3.00 -4.15 -1.32
CA VAL A 64 -4.00 -4.13 -0.25
C VAL A 64 -3.58 -3.09 0.78
N LEU A 65 -4.51 -2.22 1.15
CA LEU A 65 -4.37 -1.34 2.30
C LEU A 65 -4.80 -2.11 3.54
N HIS A 66 -3.91 -2.18 4.51
CA HIS A 66 -4.21 -2.68 5.84
C HIS A 66 -4.37 -1.53 6.82
N ASP A 67 -5.18 -1.74 7.85
CA ASP A 67 -5.25 -0.93 9.05
C ASP A 67 -5.17 -1.87 10.26
N GLU A 68 -4.34 -1.53 11.25
CA GLU A 68 -4.07 -2.36 12.43
C GLU A 68 -3.66 -3.81 12.08
N GLY A 69 -3.03 -4.01 10.92
CA GLY A 69 -2.57 -5.31 10.42
C GLY A 69 -3.64 -6.18 9.75
N CYS A 70 -4.84 -5.66 9.51
CA CYS A 70 -5.93 -6.36 8.80
C CYS A 70 -6.35 -5.60 7.54
N ASP A 71 -6.97 -6.29 6.58
CA ASP A 71 -7.60 -5.60 5.45
C ASP A 71 -8.69 -4.64 5.93
N CYS A 72 -8.79 -3.49 5.26
CA CYS A 72 -9.75 -2.45 5.61
C CYS A 72 -10.63 -2.08 4.41
N GLU A 73 -11.69 -1.30 4.68
CA GLU A 73 -12.64 -0.85 3.67
C GLU A 73 -12.10 0.25 2.74
N PHE A 74 -10.95 0.86 3.10
CA PHE A 74 -10.33 1.91 2.32
C PHE A 74 -9.60 1.36 1.11
N GLN A 75 -9.68 2.11 0.01
CA GLN A 75 -8.97 1.79 -1.21
C GLN A 75 -8.06 2.94 -1.63
N PHE A 76 -6.90 2.59 -2.19
CA PHE A 76 -6.04 3.54 -2.87
C PHE A 76 -6.69 4.07 -4.15
N THR A 77 -6.45 5.34 -4.43
CA THR A 77 -6.73 5.92 -5.74
C THR A 77 -5.77 5.34 -6.80
N PHE A 78 -6.04 5.63 -8.08
CA PHE A 78 -5.17 5.17 -9.16
C PHE A 78 -3.74 5.73 -9.03
N SER A 79 -3.58 7.01 -8.70
CA SER A 79 -2.27 7.64 -8.57
C SER A 79 -1.48 7.09 -7.37
N GLU A 80 -2.15 6.83 -6.26
CA GLU A 80 -1.55 6.24 -5.06
C GLU A 80 -1.05 4.82 -5.34
N LYS A 81 -1.82 4.02 -6.09
CA LYS A 81 -1.36 2.69 -6.55
C LYS A 81 -0.13 2.81 -7.44
N ALA A 82 -0.14 3.73 -8.40
CA ALA A 82 1.02 3.96 -9.27
C ALA A 82 2.27 4.38 -8.49
N GLN A 83 2.14 5.16 -7.40
CA GLN A 83 3.26 5.47 -6.51
C GLN A 83 3.82 4.22 -5.84
N ILE A 84 2.96 3.33 -5.34
CA ILE A 84 3.34 2.07 -4.69
C ILE A 84 4.03 1.13 -5.69
N GLU A 85 3.49 0.99 -6.89
CA GLU A 85 4.08 0.17 -7.97
C GLU A 85 5.49 0.66 -8.31
N ASN A 86 5.66 1.97 -8.50
CA ASN A 86 6.97 2.56 -8.77
C ASN A 86 7.95 2.34 -7.61
N TYR A 87 7.49 2.46 -6.36
CA TYR A 87 8.33 2.22 -5.19
C TYR A 87 8.85 0.78 -5.16
N VAL A 88 7.96 -0.19 -5.34
CA VAL A 88 8.32 -1.62 -5.36
C VAL A 88 9.32 -1.92 -6.48
N GLN A 89 9.07 -1.44 -7.69
CA GLN A 89 9.98 -1.65 -8.83
C GLN A 89 11.37 -1.05 -8.64
N GLN A 90 11.50 0.05 -7.89
CA GLN A 90 12.77 0.75 -7.70
C GLN A 90 13.56 0.28 -6.47
N HIS A 91 12.87 -0.13 -5.40
CA HIS A 91 13.49 -0.33 -4.08
C HIS A 91 13.41 -1.76 -3.57
N VAL A 92 12.50 -2.57 -4.11
CA VAL A 92 12.37 -3.97 -3.76
C VAL A 92 12.90 -4.77 -4.94
N ASN A 93 14.13 -5.28 -4.81
CA ASN A 93 14.65 -6.24 -5.79
C ASN A 93 13.80 -7.51 -5.71
N VAL A 94 12.80 -7.60 -6.58
CA VAL A 94 11.94 -8.77 -6.70
C VAL A 94 12.64 -9.86 -7.50
#